data_AF-A0A662II45-F1
#
_entry.id   AF-A0A662II45-F1
#
_cell.length_a   1.000
_cell.length_b   1.000
_cell.length_c   1.000
_cell.angle_alpha   90.00
_cell.angle_beta   90.00
_cell.angle_gamma   90.00
#
_symmetry.space_group_name_H-M   'P 1'
#
loop_
_entity.id
_entity.type
_entity.pdbx_description
1 polymer ?
#
loop_
_entity_poly.entity_id
_entity_poly.type
_entity_poly.pdbx_seq_one_letter_code
_entity_poly.pdbx_strand_id
1 'polypeptide(L)'
;MSAPSRTYLYISDLFKPLPYSFSEILEAWEEDRMKPFELVRDFVEEELGEIRDARLYGAYLDLKTMTAVIEYMVDFRGECRRGTYGVKIVHARDLKRAIMEYYEAERTGKLIK
;
A
#
# COMPACT_ATOMS: atom_id res chain seq x y z
N MET A 1 -1.79 -11.60 24.92
CA MET A 1 -2.01 -12.13 23.56
C MET A 1 -1.58 -11.07 22.58
N SER A 2 -0.70 -11.39 21.63
CA SER A 2 -0.29 -10.43 20.60
C SER A 2 -1.40 -10.25 19.56
N ALA A 3 -1.64 -9.03 19.10
CA ALA A 3 -2.60 -8.78 18.02
C ALA A 3 -2.14 -9.49 16.72
N PRO A 4 -3.07 -10.08 15.94
CA PRO A 4 -2.74 -10.65 14.63
C PRO A 4 -2.33 -9.54 13.65
N SER A 5 -1.45 -9.86 12.70
CA SER A 5 -1.14 -8.95 11.60
C SER A 5 -2.37 -8.75 10.70
N ARG A 6 -2.49 -7.57 10.11
CA ARG A 6 -3.63 -7.18 9.27
C ARG A 6 -3.16 -6.30 8.12
N THR A 7 -3.93 -6.32 7.03
CA THR A 7 -3.69 -5.48 5.86
C THR A 7 -4.59 -4.25 5.90
N TYR A 8 -4.04 -3.12 5.50
CA TYR A 8 -4.75 -1.84 5.43
C TYR A 8 -4.39 -1.08 4.16
N LEU A 9 -5.36 -0.33 3.65
CA LEU A 9 -5.15 0.76 2.72
C LEU A 9 -4.92 2.04 3.53
N TYR A 10 -3.74 2.65 3.41
CA TYR A 10 -3.48 3.98 3.95
C TYR A 10 -3.70 5.03 2.86
N ILE A 11 -4.76 5.82 3.04
CA ILE A 11 -5.23 6.82 2.08
C ILE A 11 -5.96 7.93 2.83
N SER A 12 -5.79 9.19 2.42
CA SER A 12 -6.38 10.36 3.10
C SER A 12 -6.09 10.39 4.62
N ASP A 13 -4.86 10.00 5.00
CA ASP A 13 -4.41 9.89 6.39
C ASP A 13 -5.19 8.89 7.28
N LEU A 14 -5.92 7.97 6.66
CA LEU A 14 -6.70 6.92 7.33
C LEU A 14 -6.20 5.53 6.95
N PHE A 15 -6.17 4.63 7.94
CA PHE A 15 -5.96 3.19 7.70
C PHE A 15 -7.31 2.49 7.56
N LYS A 16 -7.67 2.11 6.34
CA LYS A 16 -8.87 1.33 6.05
C LYS A 16 -8.53 -0.17 6.03
N PRO A 17 -9.20 -1.03 6.80
CA PRO A 17 -8.89 -2.45 6.80
C PRO A 17 -9.20 -3.08 5.45
N LEU A 18 -8.32 -3.98 4.99
CA LEU A 18 -8.49 -4.75 3.76
C LEU A 18 -8.64 -6.25 4.09
N PRO A 19 -9.41 -7.01 3.28
CA PRO A 19 -9.67 -8.42 3.52
C PRO A 19 -8.53 -9.36 3.08
N TYR A 20 -7.32 -8.85 2.84
CA TYR A 20 -6.20 -9.63 2.32
C TYR A 20 -5.22 -10.04 3.41
N SER A 21 -4.67 -11.24 3.31
CA SER A 21 -3.55 -11.74 4.10
C SER A 21 -2.20 -11.26 3.55
N PHE A 22 -1.12 -11.52 4.30
CA PHE A 22 0.24 -11.24 3.80
C PHE A 22 0.54 -12.05 2.53
N SER A 23 0.14 -13.32 2.52
CA SER A 23 0.38 -14.23 1.39
C SER A 23 -0.31 -13.75 0.12
N GLU A 24 -1.57 -13.32 0.19
CA GLU A 24 -2.28 -12.78 -0.98
C GLU A 24 -1.60 -11.52 -1.54
N ILE A 25 -1.11 -10.63 -0.67
CA ILE A 25 -0.35 -9.44 -1.11
C ILE A 25 0.98 -9.84 -1.77
N LEU A 26 1.67 -10.84 -1.20
CA LEU A 26 2.95 -11.32 -1.72
C LEU A 26 2.78 -12.05 -3.05
N GLU A 27 1.79 -12.93 -3.18
CA GLU A 27 1.45 -13.64 -4.41
C GLU A 27 1.13 -12.68 -5.54
N ALA A 28 0.31 -11.66 -5.27
CA ALA A 28 0.04 -10.59 -6.23
C ALA A 28 1.32 -9.86 -6.62
N TRP A 29 2.17 -9.49 -5.66
CA TRP A 29 3.44 -8.81 -5.91
C TRP A 29 4.41 -9.63 -6.78
N GLU A 30 4.45 -10.95 -6.58
CA GLU A 30 5.28 -11.88 -7.36
C GLU A 30 4.76 -12.08 -8.79
N GLU A 31 3.43 -12.00 -8.99
CA GLU A 31 2.82 -12.06 -10.33
C GLU A 31 3.18 -10.83 -11.16
N ASP A 32 2.91 -9.63 -10.64
CA ASP A 32 3.27 -8.36 -11.25
C ASP A 32 3.27 -7.24 -10.19
N ARG A 33 4.20 -6.30 -10.31
CA ARG A 33 4.36 -5.21 -9.32
C ARG A 33 3.14 -4.30 -9.19
N MET A 34 2.23 -4.29 -10.17
CA MET A 34 0.97 -3.53 -10.13
C MET A 34 -0.21 -4.35 -9.62
N LYS A 35 -0.13 -5.68 -9.54
CA LYS A 35 -1.25 -6.54 -9.09
C LYS A 35 -1.75 -6.23 -7.68
N PRO A 36 -0.90 -5.87 -6.69
CA PRO A 36 -1.40 -5.45 -5.40
C PRO A 36 -2.26 -4.18 -5.49
N PHE A 37 -1.95 -3.26 -6.42
CA PHE A 37 -2.80 -2.10 -6.65
C PHE A 37 -4.16 -2.50 -7.22
N GLU A 38 -4.18 -3.41 -8.20
CA GLU A 38 -5.43 -3.91 -8.79
C GLU A 38 -6.35 -4.57 -7.74
N LEU A 39 -5.80 -5.27 -6.74
CA LEU A 39 -6.58 -5.80 -5.62
C LEU A 39 -7.32 -4.71 -4.83
N VAL A 40 -6.74 -3.52 -4.72
CA VAL A 40 -7.29 -2.44 -3.90
C VAL A 40 -7.91 -1.31 -4.73
N ARG A 41 -7.94 -1.44 -6.06
CA ARG A 41 -8.34 -0.39 -7.00
C ARG A 41 -9.73 0.15 -6.68
N ASP A 42 -10.69 -0.74 -6.47
CA ASP A 42 -12.08 -0.38 -6.15
C ASP A 42 -12.17 0.46 -4.86
N PHE A 43 -11.39 0.11 -3.83
CA PHE A 43 -11.34 0.88 -2.57
C PHE A 43 -10.70 2.26 -2.77
N VAL A 44 -9.76 2.39 -3.70
CA VAL A 44 -9.13 3.68 -4.03
C VAL A 44 -10.08 4.54 -4.86
N GLU A 45 -10.83 3.95 -5.79
CA GLU A 45 -11.84 4.66 -6.60
C GLU A 45 -13.01 5.15 -5.75
N GLU A 46 -13.44 4.38 -4.75
CA GLU A 46 -14.47 4.81 -3.78
C GLU A 46 -14.05 6.10 -3.05
N GLU A 47 -12.75 6.26 -2.76
CA GLU A 47 -12.23 7.40 -2.01
C GLU A 47 -11.85 8.61 -2.87
N LEU A 48 -11.20 8.36 -4.00
CA LEU A 48 -10.61 9.42 -4.84
C LEU A 48 -11.46 9.75 -6.06
N GLY A 49 -12.32 8.83 -6.50
CA GLY A 49 -12.98 8.86 -7.81
C GLY A 49 -12.17 8.11 -8.87
N GLU A 50 -12.47 8.38 -10.14
CA GLU A 50 -11.88 7.67 -11.28
C GLU A 50 -10.34 7.70 -11.26
N ILE A 51 -9.71 6.52 -11.28
CA ILE A 51 -8.26 6.39 -11.41
C ILE A 51 -7.86 6.50 -12.88
N ARG A 52 -6.98 7.46 -13.19
CA ARG A 52 -6.45 7.72 -14.53
C ARG A 52 -5.17 6.96 -14.81
N ASP A 53 -4.28 6.91 -13.81
CA ASP A 53 -3.01 6.20 -13.89
C ASP A 53 -2.55 5.83 -12.48
N ALA A 54 -1.73 4.79 -12.38
CA ALA A 54 -1.09 4.38 -11.14
C ALA A 54 0.30 3.83 -11.43
N ARG A 55 1.27 4.24 -10.62
CA ARG A 55 2.66 3.79 -10.75
C ARG A 55 3.24 3.45 -9.40
N LEU A 56 4.04 2.40 -9.35
CA LEU A 56 4.81 2.04 -8.17
C LEU A 56 5.75 3.19 -7.80
N TYR A 57 5.66 3.66 -6.55
CA TYR A 57 6.62 4.59 -5.97
C TYR A 57 7.77 3.85 -5.29
N GLY A 58 7.42 2.84 -4.49
CA GLY A 58 8.37 1.95 -3.87
C GLY A 58 7.74 0.97 -2.90
N ALA A 59 8.43 -0.15 -2.68
CA ALA A 59 7.99 -1.19 -1.75
C ALA A 59 9.06 -1.54 -0.72
N TYR A 60 8.59 -1.84 0.49
CA TYR A 60 9.35 -2.45 1.58
C TYR A 60 8.69 -3.77 1.95
N LEU A 61 9.46 -4.86 1.85
CA LEU A 61 9.01 -6.22 2.15
C LEU A 61 9.99 -6.87 3.12
N ASP A 62 9.51 -7.31 4.28
CA ASP A 62 10.28 -8.08 5.26
C ASP A 62 9.56 -9.39 5.59
N LEU A 63 10.07 -10.49 5.02
CA LEU A 63 9.55 -11.83 5.23
C LEU A 63 9.77 -12.34 6.66
N LYS A 64 10.74 -11.80 7.41
CA LYS A 64 11.01 -12.24 8.80
C LYS A 64 9.93 -11.75 9.75
N THR A 65 9.47 -10.52 9.54
CA THR A 65 8.40 -9.91 10.34
C THR A 65 7.03 -10.05 9.69
N MET A 66 6.96 -10.58 8.47
CA MET A 66 5.76 -10.58 7.62
C MET A 66 5.20 -9.16 7.48
N THR A 67 6.07 -8.20 7.17
CA THR A 67 5.70 -6.79 6.99
C THR A 67 5.78 -6.42 5.52
N ALA A 68 4.76 -5.74 5.01
CA ALA A 68 4.77 -5.15 3.67
C ALA A 68 4.26 -3.71 3.72
N VAL A 69 4.96 -2.81 3.04
CA VAL A 69 4.48 -1.46 2.72
C VAL A 69 4.76 -1.22 1.25
N ILE A 70 3.70 -1.10 0.45
CA ILE A 70 3.79 -0.86 -0.99
C ILE A 70 3.11 0.47 -1.28
N GLU A 71 3.85 1.43 -1.81
CA GLU A 71 3.32 2.74 -2.16
C GLU A 71 3.16 2.91 -3.67
N TYR A 72 2.00 3.42 -4.08
CA TYR A 72 1.71 3.84 -5.45
C TYR A 72 1.41 5.33 -5.50
N MET A 73 1.88 6.00 -6.55
CA MET A 73 1.39 7.33 -6.92
C MET A 73 0.23 7.16 -7.88
N VAL A 74 -0.95 7.62 -7.46
CA VAL A 74 -2.21 7.44 -8.19
C VAL A 74 -2.70 8.77 -8.70
N ASP A 75 -2.84 8.89 -10.02
CA ASP A 75 -3.46 10.04 -10.66
C ASP A 75 -4.96 9.81 -10.76
N PHE A 76 -5.76 10.74 -10.25
CA PHE A 76 -7.21 10.58 -10.12
C PHE A 76 -8.00 11.80 -10.56
N ARG A 77 -9.27 11.57 -10.88
CA ARG A 77 -10.27 12.60 -11.18
C ARG A 77 -11.60 12.26 -10.49
N GLY A 78 -11.89 12.95 -9.39
CA GLY A 78 -13.18 12.93 -8.71
C GLY A 78 -14.09 14.10 -9.13
N GLU A 79 -15.30 14.15 -8.58
CA GLU A 79 -16.32 15.15 -8.92
C GLU A 79 -15.87 16.60 -8.65
N CYS A 80 -15.13 16.82 -7.55
CA CYS A 80 -14.69 18.15 -7.12
C CYS A 80 -13.16 18.34 -7.11
N ARG A 81 -12.37 17.28 -7.34
CA ARG A 81 -10.91 17.29 -7.20
C ARG A 81 -10.21 16.42 -8.23
N ARG A 82 -9.02 16.83 -8.65
CA ARG A 82 -8.08 16.06 -9.46
C ARG A 82 -6.67 16.22 -8.90
N GLY A 83 -5.81 15.24 -9.10
CA GLY A 83 -4.41 15.33 -8.70
C GLY A 83 -3.73 13.98 -8.64
N THR A 84 -2.56 13.96 -8.00
CA THR A 84 -1.80 12.75 -7.68
C THR A 84 -1.85 12.52 -6.18
N TYR A 85 -2.11 11.30 -5.73
CA TYR A 85 -2.12 10.94 -4.32
C TYR A 85 -1.24 9.71 -4.07
N GLY A 86 -0.50 9.70 -2.96
CA GLY A 86 0.29 8.56 -2.51
C GLY A 86 -0.58 7.59 -1.72
N VAL A 87 -0.81 6.40 -2.26
CA VAL A 87 -1.62 5.35 -1.64
C VAL A 87 -0.72 4.22 -1.18
N LYS A 88 -0.88 3.75 0.06
CA LYS A 88 -0.05 2.66 0.60
C LYS A 88 -0.89 1.44 0.96
N ILE A 89 -0.45 0.27 0.53
CA ILE A 89 -0.91 -1.02 1.05
C ILE A 89 0.04 -1.42 2.17
N VAL A 90 -0.49 -1.59 3.38
CA VAL A 90 0.30 -1.87 4.58
C VAL A 90 -0.18 -3.17 5.21
N HIS A 91 0.64 -4.21 5.17
CA HIS A 91 0.46 -5.41 5.99
C HIS A 91 1.44 -5.36 7.15
N ALA A 92 0.92 -5.32 8.38
CA ALA A 92 1.78 -5.33 9.56
C ALA A 92 1.03 -5.79 10.80
N ARG A 93 1.80 -6.25 11.78
CA ARG A 93 1.33 -6.38 13.16
C ARG A 93 1.37 -5.05 13.93
N ASP A 94 2.34 -4.20 13.62
CA ASP A 94 2.49 -2.86 14.19
C ASP A 94 2.64 -1.86 13.04
N LEU A 95 1.57 -1.09 12.77
CA LEU A 95 1.51 -0.12 11.68
C LEU A 95 2.55 0.98 11.84
N LYS A 96 2.76 1.47 13.07
CA LYS A 96 3.69 2.57 13.34
C LYS A 96 5.11 2.12 13.01
N ARG A 97 5.47 0.92 13.44
CA ARG A 97 6.78 0.33 13.15
C ARG A 97 6.97 0.12 11.65
N ALA A 98 5.99 -0.46 10.95
CA ALA A 98 6.08 -0.70 9.51
C ALA A 98 6.29 0.60 8.70
N ILE A 99 5.55 1.66 9.04
CA ILE A 99 5.72 2.96 8.40
C ILE A 99 7.09 3.57 8.69
N MET A 100 7.59 3.45 9.93
CA MET A 100 8.95 3.91 10.28
C MET A 100 10.04 3.17 9.48
N GLU A 101 9.94 1.85 9.39
CA GLU A 101 10.89 1.02 8.63
C GLU A 101 10.85 1.34 7.13
N TYR A 102 9.65 1.59 6.57
CA TYR A 102 9.49 2.06 5.20
C TYR A 102 10.24 3.38 4.94
N TYR A 103 10.04 4.39 5.79
CA TYR A 103 10.72 5.68 5.62
C TYR A 103 12.23 5.59 5.85
N GLU A 104 12.70 4.70 6.72
CA GLU A 104 14.12 4.41 6.85
C GLU A 104 14.68 3.76 5.57
N ALA A 105 13.97 2.79 5.01
CA ALA A 105 14.33 2.17 3.74
C ALA A 105 14.34 3.18 2.58
N GLU A 106 13.38 4.11 2.54
CA GLU A 106 13.35 5.21 1.58
C GLU A 106 14.59 6.09 1.71
N ARG A 107 14.86 6.60 2.92
CA ARG A 107 16.01 7.46 3.22
C ARG A 107 17.35 6.82 2.89
N THR A 108 17.44 5.50 3.02
CA THR A 108 18.66 4.72 2.78
C THR A 108 18.73 4.10 1.37
N GLY A 109 17.74 4.38 0.51
CA GLY A 109 17.70 3.89 -0.88
C GLY A 109 17.48 2.38 -1.02
N LYS A 110 16.87 1.74 -0.02
CA LYS A 110 16.62 0.30 0.05
C LYS A 110 15.21 -0.12 -0.41
N LEU A 111 14.36 0.83 -0.80
CA LEU A 111 13.06 0.50 -1.38
C LEU A 111 13.23 -0.22 -2.72
N ILE A 112 12.38 -1.22 -2.94
CA ILE A 112 12.23 -1.87 -4.23
C ILE A 112 11.46 -0.91 -5.13
N LYS A 113 12.02 -0.58 -6.31
CA LYS A 113 11.41 0.27 -7.34
C LYS A 113 11.24 -0.52 -8.62
#